data_AF-A0A968B854-F1
#
_entry.id   AF-A0A968B854-F1
#
_cell.length_a   1.000
_cell.length_b   1.000
_cell.length_c   1.000
_cell.angle_alpha   90.00
_cell.angle_beta   90.00
_cell.angle_gamma   90.00
#
_symmetry.space_group_name_H-M   'P 1'
#
loop_
_entity.id
_entity.type
_entity.pdbx_description
1 polymer ?
#
loop_
_entity_poly.entity_id
_entity_poly.type
_entity_poly.pdbx_seq_one_letter_code
_entity_poly.pdbx_strand_id
1 'polypeptide(L)'
;MTLSSPFALRAAGGLLVAATFLLGGCSGTALVKNCCYDGEEAVVYLDEVEFVAADGSVSKFADVYPGFAPQESFFTTLLPFRKVNNALVVYDSLVLPLSLYDANKNGFTEEPELTVLYLREGALGMGHQVDHLAVGGKRYGAITTSPSYVGGLMQYLNARKDSLPPETQAIFRDLVQVGQDIKLRGSEGPDRQKKYKP
;
A
#
# COMPACT_ATOMS: atom_id res chain seq x y z
N MET A 1 59.73 31.82 -34.07
CA MET A 1 59.93 33.29 -34.13
C MET A 1 58.59 33.90 -34.50
N THR A 2 58.06 34.75 -33.60
CA THR A 2 57.36 36.04 -33.85
C THR A 2 56.51 36.20 -35.11
N LEU A 3 55.34 36.84 -35.14
CA LEU A 3 54.37 37.44 -34.22
C LEU A 3 53.31 38.10 -35.15
N SER A 4 52.09 38.33 -34.64
CA SER A 4 51.18 39.42 -35.05
C SER A 4 50.04 39.18 -36.07
N SER A 5 48.84 39.03 -35.50
CA SER A 5 47.49 39.59 -35.80
C SER A 5 47.43 40.90 -36.66
N PRO A 6 46.25 41.47 -37.08
CA PRO A 6 44.91 41.39 -36.45
C PRO A 6 43.61 41.64 -37.29
N PHE A 7 42.47 41.63 -36.57
CA PHE A 7 41.16 42.29 -36.82
C PHE A 7 40.25 41.83 -37.98
N ALA A 8 39.08 41.27 -37.63
CA ALA A 8 37.81 42.00 -37.81
C ALA A 8 36.64 41.30 -37.09
N LEU A 9 36.05 42.09 -36.21
CA LEU A 9 34.83 41.90 -35.43
C LEU A 9 33.60 41.87 -36.35
N ARG A 10 32.68 40.91 -36.18
CA ARG A 10 31.25 41.18 -36.38
C ARG A 10 30.39 40.27 -35.52
N ALA A 11 29.87 40.89 -34.46
CA ALA A 11 28.79 40.41 -33.64
C ALA A 11 27.51 40.25 -34.47
N ALA A 12 26.74 39.19 -34.20
CA ALA A 12 25.29 39.23 -34.23
C ALA A 12 24.71 37.97 -33.58
N GLY A 13 24.01 38.19 -32.47
CA GLY A 13 22.76 37.49 -32.16
C GLY A 13 22.84 36.02 -31.76
N GLY A 14 22.68 35.75 -30.46
CA GLY A 14 22.40 34.39 -30.02
C GLY A 14 22.45 34.19 -28.51
N LEU A 15 21.83 35.09 -27.75
CA LEU A 15 21.52 34.83 -26.35
C LEU A 15 20.43 33.74 -26.30
N LEU A 16 20.78 32.51 -25.95
CA LEU A 16 19.81 31.53 -25.46
C LEU A 16 20.38 30.84 -24.22
N VAL A 17 20.02 31.46 -23.11
CA VAL A 17 20.17 30.97 -21.75
C VAL A 17 19.32 29.71 -21.59
N ALA A 18 19.98 28.68 -21.06
CA ALA A 18 19.49 27.60 -20.19
C ALA A 18 17.99 27.27 -20.18
N ALA A 19 17.71 25.99 -20.42
CA ALA A 19 16.86 25.20 -19.53
C ALA A 19 17.16 23.72 -19.76
N THR A 20 18.25 23.22 -19.17
CA THR A 20 18.37 21.78 -18.93
C THR A 20 17.28 21.45 -17.92
N PHE A 21 16.15 20.94 -18.41
CA PHE A 21 15.09 20.35 -17.60
C PHE A 21 15.70 19.17 -16.84
N LEU A 22 16.20 19.45 -15.64
CA LEU A 22 16.33 18.47 -14.56
C LEU A 22 14.92 18.12 -14.10
N LEU A 23 14.19 17.33 -14.90
CA LEU A 23 13.11 16.49 -14.37
C LEU A 23 13.77 15.26 -13.73
N GLY A 24 14.49 15.51 -12.64
CA GLY A 24 14.74 14.50 -11.63
C GLY A 24 13.39 14.15 -11.03
N GLY A 25 12.79 13.07 -11.51
CA GLY A 25 11.62 12.48 -10.92
C GLY A 25 11.93 12.06 -9.48
N CYS A 26 11.48 12.87 -8.53
CA CYS A 26 11.28 12.45 -7.15
C CYS A 26 9.77 12.52 -6.87
N SER A 27 8.98 11.64 -7.48
CA SER A 27 7.64 11.36 -6.98
C SER A 27 7.73 10.28 -5.89
N GLY A 28 8.49 10.56 -4.83
CA GLY A 28 8.26 9.88 -3.57
C GLY A 28 6.93 10.43 -3.06
N THR A 29 5.83 9.68 -3.25
CA THR A 29 4.55 10.05 -2.64
C THR A 29 4.76 10.10 -1.13
N ALA A 30 4.72 11.30 -0.57
CA ALA A 30 4.96 11.52 0.85
C ALA A 30 3.98 10.71 1.70
N LEU A 31 4.39 10.38 2.93
CA LEU A 31 3.48 9.86 3.95
C LEU A 31 2.45 10.94 4.28
N VAL A 32 1.19 10.71 3.93
CA VAL A 32 0.10 11.64 4.20
C VAL A 32 -0.94 10.89 5.01
N LYS A 33 -1.28 11.43 6.18
CA LYS A 33 -2.35 10.90 7.02
C LYS A 33 -3.64 10.81 6.21
N ASN A 34 -4.37 9.70 6.31
CA ASN A 34 -5.63 9.55 5.61
C ASN A 34 -6.62 10.59 6.15
N CYS A 35 -7.17 11.45 5.29
CA CYS A 35 -8.01 12.61 5.64
C CYS A 35 -9.22 12.31 6.53
N CYS A 36 -9.59 11.03 6.56
CA CYS A 36 -10.92 10.57 6.81
C CYS A 36 -10.94 9.32 7.70
N TYR A 37 -9.77 8.92 8.22
CA TYR A 37 -9.64 7.87 9.25
C TYR A 37 -9.56 8.56 10.63
N ASP A 38 -10.54 8.26 11.48
CA ASP A 38 -10.70 8.93 12.78
C ASP A 38 -9.96 8.22 13.93
N GLY A 39 -9.42 7.03 13.67
CA GLY A 39 -8.75 6.19 14.65
C GLY A 39 -7.30 6.56 14.94
N GLU A 40 -6.74 5.86 15.92
CA GLU A 40 -5.29 5.84 16.11
C GLU A 40 -4.63 5.03 14.98
N GLU A 41 -3.65 5.64 14.31
CA GLU A 41 -2.87 5.02 13.26
C GLU A 41 -1.39 5.41 13.36
N ALA A 42 -0.51 4.53 12.88
CA ALA A 42 0.86 4.88 12.57
C ALA A 42 0.94 5.40 11.13
N VAL A 43 1.69 6.47 10.91
CA VAL A 43 1.97 7.02 9.57
C VAL A 43 3.47 6.84 9.31
N VAL A 44 3.82 5.74 8.64
CA VAL A 44 5.22 5.28 8.51
C VAL A 44 5.50 4.64 7.16
N TYR A 45 6.79 4.54 6.81
CA TYR A 45 7.23 3.61 5.77
C TYR A 45 7.19 2.17 6.32
N LEU A 46 7.00 1.17 5.45
CA LEU A 46 6.79 -0.21 5.94
C LEU A 46 8.05 -0.83 6.55
N ASP A 47 9.24 -0.32 6.23
CA ASP A 47 10.51 -0.76 6.82
C ASP A 47 10.61 -0.45 8.33
N GLU A 48 9.81 0.48 8.83
CA GLU A 48 9.69 0.81 10.26
C GLU A 48 8.75 -0.15 11.02
N VAL A 49 8.01 -1.01 10.30
CA VAL A 49 7.03 -1.92 10.91
C VAL A 49 7.72 -3.14 11.54
N GLU A 50 7.29 -3.46 12.75
CA GLU A 50 7.74 -4.57 13.56
C GLU A 50 6.63 -5.63 13.66
N PHE A 51 7.01 -6.90 13.53
CA PHE A 51 6.10 -8.04 13.66
C PHE A 51 6.36 -8.72 15.00
N VAL A 52 5.41 -8.60 15.92
CA VAL A 52 5.55 -9.09 17.30
C VAL A 52 4.80 -10.40 17.44
N ALA A 53 5.49 -11.46 17.84
CA ALA A 53 4.89 -12.76 18.13
C ALA A 53 4.28 -12.80 19.54
N ALA A 54 3.49 -13.83 19.84
CA ALA A 54 2.82 -13.98 21.14
C ALA A 54 3.79 -14.16 22.33
N ASP A 55 5.02 -14.64 22.08
CA ASP A 55 6.07 -14.76 23.08
C ASP A 55 6.85 -13.44 23.30
N GLY A 56 6.50 -12.39 22.56
CA GLY A 56 7.15 -11.08 22.61
C GLY A 56 8.38 -10.94 21.72
N SER A 57 8.76 -11.99 20.97
CA SER A 57 9.82 -11.88 19.97
C SER A 57 9.42 -10.93 18.84
N VAL A 58 10.40 -10.19 18.31
CA VAL A 58 10.18 -9.14 17.31
C VAL A 58 10.98 -9.46 16.05
N SER A 59 10.28 -9.57 14.92
CA SER A 59 10.90 -9.64 13.58
C SER A 59 10.79 -8.28 12.90
N LYS A 60 11.84 -7.84 12.20
CA LYS A 60 11.80 -6.60 11.41
C LYS A 60 11.16 -6.85 10.06
N PHE A 61 10.67 -5.80 9.42
CA PHE A 61 10.03 -5.90 8.10
C PHE A 61 10.91 -6.62 7.06
N ALA A 62 12.21 -6.31 7.02
CA ALA A 62 13.14 -6.95 6.08
C ALA A 62 13.33 -8.45 6.32
N ASP A 63 13.11 -8.94 7.55
CA ASP A 63 13.19 -10.36 7.89
C ASP A 63 11.95 -11.12 7.41
N VAL A 64 10.78 -10.46 7.47
CA VAL A 64 9.49 -11.03 7.07
C VAL A 64 9.24 -10.90 5.58
N TYR A 65 9.69 -9.81 4.97
CA TYR A 65 9.52 -9.48 3.55
C TYR A 65 10.89 -9.33 2.85
N PRO A 66 11.71 -10.40 2.79
CA PRO A 66 13.05 -10.30 2.22
C PRO A 66 12.99 -9.94 0.73
N GLY A 67 13.83 -8.98 0.34
CA GLY A 67 13.90 -8.47 -1.03
C GLY A 67 12.72 -7.60 -1.45
N PHE A 68 11.90 -7.13 -0.51
CA PHE A 68 10.86 -6.14 -0.79
C PHE A 68 11.47 -4.85 -1.36
N ALA A 69 10.77 -4.27 -2.33
CA ALA A 69 11.06 -2.95 -2.86
C ALA A 69 9.74 -2.18 -3.07
N PRO A 70 9.70 -0.88 -2.73
CA PRO A 70 8.58 -0.02 -3.11
C PRO A 70 8.37 0.00 -4.63
N GLN A 71 7.13 0.22 -5.06
CA GLN A 71 6.81 0.34 -6.48
C GLN A 71 7.13 1.77 -6.98
N GLU A 72 8.19 1.88 -7.77
CA GLU A 72 8.70 3.16 -8.33
C GLU A 72 7.93 3.65 -9.58
N SER A 73 6.88 2.95 -10.01
CA SER A 73 6.13 3.30 -11.23
C SER A 73 5.08 4.39 -10.98
N PHE A 74 4.82 5.21 -11.99
CA PHE A 74 3.75 6.21 -11.97
C PHE A 74 2.35 5.63 -11.68
N PHE A 75 2.10 4.39 -12.11
CA PHE A 75 0.85 3.67 -11.83
C PHE A 75 1.07 2.66 -10.71
N THR A 76 0.93 3.11 -9.46
CA THR A 76 1.04 2.22 -8.31
C THR A 76 -0.19 1.31 -8.20
N THR A 77 0.07 0.04 -7.89
CA THR A 77 -0.99 -0.88 -7.47
C THR A 77 -1.52 -0.38 -6.13
N LEU A 78 -2.85 -0.32 -5.98
CA LEU A 78 -3.47 0.11 -4.73
C LEU A 78 -4.16 -1.08 -4.06
N LEU A 79 -4.48 -0.92 -2.78
CA LEU A 79 -5.38 -1.84 -2.09
C LEU A 79 -6.71 -1.98 -2.84
N PRO A 80 -7.39 -3.14 -2.76
CA PRO A 80 -8.59 -3.40 -3.56
C PRO A 80 -9.74 -2.39 -3.34
N PHE A 81 -9.81 -1.78 -2.16
CA PHE A 81 -10.77 -0.77 -1.77
C PHE A 81 -10.23 0.09 -0.61
N ARG A 82 -10.83 1.27 -0.40
CA ARG A 82 -10.46 2.18 0.69
C ARG A 82 -11.27 1.98 1.97
N LYS A 83 -12.49 1.47 1.84
CA LYS A 83 -13.44 1.25 2.93
C LYS A 83 -14.45 0.20 2.53
N VAL A 84 -14.78 -0.72 3.42
CA VAL A 84 -15.85 -1.71 3.23
C VAL A 84 -16.71 -1.79 4.49
N ASN A 85 -18.02 -1.96 4.32
CA ASN A 85 -18.92 -2.30 5.42
C ASN A 85 -18.83 -3.82 5.66
N ASN A 86 -18.40 -4.22 6.85
CA ASN A 86 -18.14 -5.62 7.18
C ASN A 86 -19.40 -6.48 7.11
N ALA A 87 -20.58 -5.90 7.38
CA ALA A 87 -21.86 -6.60 7.28
C ALA A 87 -22.28 -6.91 5.83
N LEU A 88 -21.65 -6.28 4.83
CA LEU A 88 -21.94 -6.50 3.41
C LEU A 88 -20.95 -7.46 2.72
N VAL A 89 -20.01 -8.01 3.47
CA VAL A 89 -19.03 -8.98 2.97
C VAL A 89 -19.56 -10.38 3.19
N VAL A 90 -19.73 -11.13 2.11
CA VAL A 90 -20.33 -12.47 2.09
C VAL A 90 -19.30 -13.59 1.84
N TYR A 91 -18.02 -13.25 1.80
CA TYR A 91 -16.93 -14.19 1.55
C TYR A 91 -16.47 -14.83 2.86
N ASP A 92 -16.63 -16.15 2.98
CA ASP A 92 -16.35 -16.89 4.22
C ASP A 92 -14.95 -16.65 4.78
N SER A 93 -13.94 -16.51 3.90
CA SER A 93 -12.55 -16.26 4.33
C SER A 93 -12.35 -14.88 4.95
N LEU A 94 -13.28 -13.94 4.77
CA LEU A 94 -13.17 -12.55 5.21
C LEU A 94 -14.12 -12.15 6.35
N VAL A 95 -15.19 -12.91 6.58
CA VAL A 95 -16.20 -12.57 7.61
C VAL A 95 -15.55 -12.35 8.98
N LEU A 96 -14.66 -13.27 9.39
CA LEU A 96 -13.95 -13.16 10.66
C LEU A 96 -12.77 -12.17 10.58
N PRO A 97 -11.84 -12.25 9.60
CA PRO A 97 -10.71 -11.33 9.56
C PRO A 97 -11.12 -9.85 9.56
N LEU A 98 -12.03 -9.41 8.68
CA LEU A 98 -12.36 -7.98 8.59
C LEU A 98 -12.88 -7.40 9.91
N SER A 99 -13.66 -8.18 10.65
CA SER A 99 -14.16 -7.77 11.97
C SER A 99 -13.06 -7.73 13.04
N LEU A 100 -12.02 -8.55 12.93
CA LEU A 100 -10.84 -8.49 13.80
C LEU A 100 -9.96 -7.26 13.52
N TYR A 101 -9.99 -6.74 12.29
CA TYR A 101 -9.20 -5.59 11.85
C TYR A 101 -9.97 -4.26 11.92
N ASP A 102 -11.27 -4.23 12.25
CA ASP A 102 -12.02 -3.00 12.54
C ASP A 102 -11.57 -2.39 13.89
N ALA A 103 -10.43 -1.69 13.85
CA ALA A 103 -9.80 -1.06 15.00
C ALA A 103 -10.68 0.08 15.55
N ASN A 104 -11.42 0.76 14.67
CA ASN A 104 -12.37 1.81 15.02
C ASN A 104 -13.68 1.29 15.64
N LYS A 105 -13.96 -0.02 15.54
CA LYS A 105 -15.19 -0.68 15.97
C LYS A 105 -16.45 -0.01 15.42
N ASN A 106 -16.37 0.49 14.18
CA ASN A 106 -17.43 1.26 13.55
C ASN A 106 -18.24 0.43 12.54
N GLY A 107 -17.93 -0.86 12.38
CA GLY A 107 -18.54 -1.77 11.42
C GLY A 107 -17.95 -1.68 10.02
N PHE A 108 -16.85 -0.94 9.84
CA PHE A 108 -16.14 -0.80 8.58
C PHE A 108 -14.68 -1.18 8.75
N THR A 109 -14.10 -1.79 7.72
CA THR A 109 -12.65 -1.88 7.59
C THR A 109 -12.16 -0.86 6.57
N GLU A 110 -11.23 -0.01 6.99
CA GLU A 110 -10.71 1.13 6.23
C GLU A 110 -9.26 0.89 5.77
N GLU A 111 -8.78 1.69 4.82
CA GLU A 111 -7.48 1.51 4.16
C GLU A 111 -6.29 1.31 5.13
N PRO A 112 -6.18 2.07 6.25
CA PRO A 112 -5.08 1.86 7.21
C PRO A 112 -5.17 0.52 7.95
N GLU A 113 -6.37 0.05 8.27
CA GLU A 113 -6.62 -1.26 8.90
C GLU A 113 -6.40 -2.39 7.91
N LEU A 114 -6.81 -2.19 6.65
CA LEU A 114 -6.57 -3.12 5.57
C LEU A 114 -5.07 -3.31 5.31
N THR A 115 -4.26 -2.25 5.46
CA THR A 115 -2.80 -2.35 5.40
C THR A 115 -2.26 -3.31 6.48
N VAL A 116 -2.77 -3.21 7.72
CA VAL A 116 -2.40 -4.13 8.81
C VAL A 116 -2.82 -5.57 8.49
N LEU A 117 -4.01 -5.76 7.91
CA LEU A 117 -4.47 -7.07 7.43
C LEU A 117 -3.48 -7.67 6.43
N TYR A 118 -3.14 -6.93 5.36
CA TYR A 118 -2.21 -7.42 4.34
C TYR A 118 -0.83 -7.78 4.91
N LEU A 119 -0.29 -6.94 5.80
CA LEU A 119 1.00 -7.19 6.44
C LEU A 119 0.97 -8.43 7.34
N ARG A 120 -0.04 -8.55 8.19
CA ARG A 120 -0.11 -9.64 9.18
C ARG A 120 -0.48 -10.97 8.52
N GLU A 121 -1.50 -11.01 7.66
CA GLU A 121 -1.90 -12.24 6.97
C GLU A 121 -0.84 -12.69 5.96
N GLY A 122 -0.13 -11.75 5.33
CA GLY A 122 1.01 -12.05 4.46
C GLY A 122 2.16 -12.69 5.24
N ALA A 123 2.50 -12.14 6.40
CA ALA A 123 3.54 -12.67 7.27
C ALA A 123 3.19 -14.07 7.81
N LEU A 124 1.95 -14.26 8.28
CA LEU A 124 1.42 -15.55 8.73
C LEU A 124 1.48 -16.59 7.59
N GLY A 125 1.05 -16.22 6.38
CA GLY A 125 1.13 -17.09 5.21
C GLY A 125 2.56 -17.44 4.79
N MET A 126 3.55 -16.60 5.11
CA MET A 126 4.97 -16.92 4.89
C MET A 126 5.61 -17.70 6.04
N GLY A 127 4.82 -18.12 7.04
CA GLY A 127 5.27 -18.95 8.16
C GLY A 127 5.82 -18.19 9.35
N HIS A 128 5.69 -16.86 9.39
CA HIS A 128 6.08 -16.06 10.55
C HIS A 128 4.98 -16.09 11.61
N GLN A 129 5.38 -16.20 12.88
CA GLN A 129 4.45 -16.06 14.00
C GLN A 129 4.20 -14.57 14.27
N VAL A 130 2.94 -14.13 14.17
CA VAL A 130 2.58 -12.71 14.35
C VAL A 130 1.30 -12.60 15.17
N ASP A 131 1.42 -12.04 16.38
CA ASP A 131 0.27 -11.62 17.18
C ASP A 131 -0.22 -10.24 16.72
N HIS A 132 0.66 -9.25 16.69
CA HIS A 132 0.33 -7.87 16.31
C HIS A 132 1.49 -7.16 15.59
N LEU A 133 1.16 -6.01 15.00
CA LEU A 133 2.15 -5.11 14.40
C LEU A 133 2.47 -3.99 15.38
N ALA A 134 3.73 -3.57 15.38
CA ALA A 134 4.21 -2.46 16.18
C ALA A 134 5.06 -1.48 15.36
N VAL A 135 5.17 -0.25 15.86
CA VAL A 135 6.08 0.79 15.35
C VAL A 135 6.73 1.44 16.56
N GLY A 136 8.05 1.38 16.64
CA GLY A 136 8.80 1.86 17.81
C GLY A 136 8.36 1.20 19.12
N GLY A 137 8.03 -0.10 19.07
CA GLY A 137 7.57 -0.87 20.24
C GLY A 137 6.12 -0.63 20.66
N LYS A 138 5.37 0.23 19.97
CA LYS A 138 3.93 0.46 20.25
C LYS A 138 3.07 -0.31 19.26
N ARG A 139 2.07 -1.04 19.75
CA ARG A 139 1.08 -1.77 18.94
C ARG A 139 0.17 -0.81 18.15
N TYR A 140 -0.09 -1.14 16.89
CA TYR A 140 -1.03 -0.41 16.03
C TYR A 140 -2.04 -1.34 15.35
N GLY A 141 -3.31 -0.94 15.36
CA GLY A 141 -4.40 -1.60 14.61
C GLY A 141 -4.60 -1.04 13.21
N ALA A 142 -3.97 0.09 12.89
CA ALA A 142 -4.05 0.78 11.62
C ALA A 142 -2.68 1.39 11.26
N ILE A 143 -2.29 1.24 9.99
CA ILE A 143 -1.03 1.76 9.45
C ILE A 143 -1.33 2.44 8.12
N THR A 144 -1.06 3.74 8.04
CA THR A 144 -1.00 4.48 6.78
C THR A 144 0.43 4.52 6.29
N THR A 145 0.63 4.16 5.02
CA THR A 145 1.92 4.24 4.33
C THR A 145 1.76 4.90 2.96
N SER A 146 2.85 5.05 2.21
CA SER A 146 2.78 5.67 0.90
C SER A 146 2.17 4.73 -0.15
N PRO A 147 1.54 5.27 -1.21
CA PRO A 147 1.10 4.50 -2.37
C PRO A 147 2.17 3.60 -2.99
N SER A 148 3.44 4.02 -3.01
CA SER A 148 4.54 3.21 -3.53
C SER A 148 4.80 1.96 -2.67
N TYR A 149 4.71 2.07 -1.35
CA TYR A 149 4.86 0.94 -0.44
C TYR A 149 3.66 0.00 -0.49
N VAL A 150 2.44 0.55 -0.59
CA VAL A 150 1.23 -0.27 -0.85
C VAL A 150 1.39 -1.07 -2.14
N GLY A 151 1.81 -0.41 -3.23
CA GLY A 151 2.01 -1.07 -4.51
C GLY A 151 3.07 -2.16 -4.47
N GLY A 152 4.20 -1.88 -3.80
CA GLY A 152 5.26 -2.86 -3.57
C GLY A 152 4.77 -4.07 -2.79
N LEU A 153 3.94 -3.87 -1.74
CA LEU A 153 3.42 -4.95 -0.90
C LEU A 153 2.46 -5.85 -1.68
N MET A 154 1.52 -5.24 -2.40
CA MET A 154 0.59 -5.97 -3.26
C MET A 154 1.33 -6.79 -4.33
N GLN A 155 2.34 -6.19 -4.97
CA GLN A 155 3.16 -6.87 -5.97
C GLN A 155 3.96 -8.02 -5.34
N TYR A 156 4.56 -7.80 -4.17
CA TYR A 156 5.36 -8.79 -3.45
C TYR A 156 4.56 -10.05 -3.10
N LEU A 157 3.36 -9.85 -2.55
CA LEU A 157 2.45 -10.93 -2.15
C LEU A 157 1.87 -11.64 -3.38
N ASN A 158 1.49 -10.90 -4.42
CA ASN A 158 0.97 -11.49 -5.65
C ASN A 158 2.02 -12.36 -6.37
N ALA A 159 3.29 -11.96 -6.38
CA ALA A 159 4.37 -12.75 -6.94
C ALA A 159 4.64 -14.08 -6.18
N ARG A 160 4.16 -14.18 -4.93
CA ARG A 160 4.31 -15.35 -4.06
C ARG A 160 3.01 -16.10 -3.84
N LYS A 161 1.92 -15.72 -4.51
CA LYS A 161 0.58 -16.24 -4.25
C LYS A 161 0.54 -17.77 -4.21
N ASP A 162 1.20 -18.44 -5.16
CA ASP A 162 1.20 -19.90 -5.27
C ASP A 162 2.02 -20.61 -4.18
N SER A 163 2.89 -19.87 -3.47
CA SER A 163 3.68 -20.38 -2.34
C SER A 163 3.01 -20.18 -0.99
N LEU A 164 1.94 -19.38 -0.92
CA LEU A 164 1.21 -19.14 0.32
C LEU A 164 0.27 -20.32 0.65
N PRO A 165 -0.04 -20.59 1.92
CA PRO A 165 -1.07 -21.54 2.33
C PRO A 165 -2.43 -21.22 1.69
N PRO A 166 -3.27 -22.24 1.43
CA PRO A 166 -4.60 -22.04 0.84
C PRO A 166 -5.48 -21.05 1.61
N GLU A 167 -5.41 -21.00 2.95
CA GLU A 167 -6.15 -20.02 3.73
C GLU A 167 -5.76 -18.57 3.40
N THR A 168 -4.46 -18.27 3.36
CA THR A 168 -3.97 -16.92 3.04
C THR A 168 -4.26 -16.55 1.59
N GLN A 169 -4.14 -17.51 0.68
CA GLN A 169 -4.54 -17.31 -0.72
C GLN A 169 -6.03 -16.94 -0.83
N ALA A 170 -6.90 -17.61 -0.07
CA ALA A 170 -8.34 -17.34 -0.07
C ALA A 170 -8.64 -15.93 0.45
N ILE A 171 -8.01 -15.49 1.54
CA ILE A 171 -8.14 -14.13 2.07
C ILE A 171 -7.80 -13.09 0.99
N PHE A 172 -6.63 -13.19 0.36
CA PHE A 172 -6.23 -12.20 -0.65
C PHE A 172 -7.08 -12.25 -1.91
N ARG A 173 -7.48 -13.45 -2.37
CA ARG A 173 -8.41 -13.60 -3.49
C ARG A 173 -9.74 -12.92 -3.20
N ASP A 174 -10.30 -13.17 -2.01
CA ASP A 174 -11.62 -12.66 -1.66
C ASP A 174 -11.56 -11.15 -1.41
N LEU A 175 -10.44 -10.58 -0.94
CA LEU A 175 -10.27 -9.12 -0.84
C LEU A 175 -10.28 -8.46 -2.23
N VAL A 176 -9.63 -9.07 -3.21
CA VAL A 176 -9.67 -8.62 -4.60
C VAL A 176 -11.10 -8.69 -5.13
N GLN A 177 -11.82 -9.78 -4.84
CA GLN A 177 -13.21 -9.93 -5.26
C GLN A 177 -14.14 -8.89 -4.62
N VAL A 178 -14.00 -8.61 -3.32
CA VAL A 178 -14.73 -7.52 -2.65
C VAL A 178 -14.46 -6.17 -3.34
N GLY A 179 -13.19 -5.89 -3.67
CA GLY A 179 -12.83 -4.69 -4.41
C GLY A 179 -13.49 -4.61 -5.79
N GLN A 180 -13.56 -5.73 -6.52
CA GLN A 180 -14.28 -5.81 -7.79
C GLN A 180 -15.78 -5.58 -7.60
N ASP A 181 -16.40 -6.23 -6.61
CA ASP A 181 -17.81 -6.08 -6.30
C ASP A 181 -18.17 -4.65 -5.89
N ILE A 182 -17.30 -3.96 -5.14
CA ILE A 182 -17.48 -2.54 -4.81
C ILE A 182 -17.43 -1.69 -6.08
N LYS A 183 -16.48 -1.95 -6.99
CA LYS A 183 -16.39 -1.24 -8.27
C LYS A 183 -17.62 -1.47 -9.15
N LEU A 184 -18.08 -2.71 -9.23
CA LEU A 184 -19.28 -3.09 -10.00
C LEU A 184 -20.54 -2.46 -9.39
N ARG A 185 -20.70 -2.49 -8.07
CA ARG A 185 -21.78 -1.77 -7.34
C ARG A 185 -21.67 -0.25 -7.44
N GLY A 186 -20.47 0.28 -7.68
CA GLY A 186 -20.25 1.70 -7.98
C GLY A 186 -20.60 2.10 -9.42
N SER A 187 -20.60 1.14 -10.35
CA SER A 187 -21.10 1.32 -11.73
C SER A 187 -22.59 0.97 -11.90
N GLU A 188 -23.14 0.16 -10.99
CA GLU A 188 -24.56 -0.14 -10.90
C GLU A 188 -25.14 0.57 -9.66
N GLY A 189 -25.67 1.78 -9.84
CA GLY A 189 -26.23 2.59 -8.75
C GLY A 189 -27.22 1.84 -7.82
N PRO A 190 -27.60 2.45 -6.68
CA PRO A 190 -28.30 1.82 -5.54
C PRO A 190 -29.62 1.07 -5.85
N ASP A 191 -30.13 1.13 -7.08
CA ASP A 191 -31.41 0.54 -7.50
C ASP A 191 -31.42 -0.99 -7.66
N ARG A 192 -30.28 -1.69 -7.60
CA ARG A 192 -30.25 -3.17 -7.78
C ARG A 192 -30.11 -3.99 -6.51
N GLN A 193 -29.94 -3.40 -5.33
CA GLN A 193 -29.99 -4.14 -4.05
C GLN A 193 -31.34 -4.84 -3.81
N LYS A 194 -32.41 -4.46 -4.54
CA LYS A 194 -33.71 -5.13 -4.48
C LYS A 194 -33.84 -6.38 -5.38
N LYS A 195 -32.85 -6.70 -6.22
CA LYS A 195 -33.02 -7.74 -7.26
C LYS A 195 -32.18 -9.00 -7.12
N TYR A 196 -31.31 -9.12 -6.14
CA TYR A 196 -30.70 -10.42 -5.84
C TYR A 196 -31.46 -11.10 -4.71
N LYS A 197 -32.41 -11.96 -5.09
CA LYS A 197 -32.86 -13.09 -4.26
C LYS A 197 -32.36 -14.36 -4.95
N PRO A 198 -31.79 -15.32 -4.20
CA PRO A 198 -31.29 -16.58 -4.75
C PRO A 198 -32.39 -17.35 -5.49
#